data_AF-A0A9D9UST1-F1
#
_entry.id   AF-A0A9D9UST1-F1
#
_cell.length_a   1.000
_cell.length_b   1.000
_cell.length_c   1.000
_cell.angle_alpha   90.00
_cell.angle_beta   90.00
_cell.angle_gamma   90.00
#
_symmetry.space_group_name_H-M   'P 1'
#
loop_
_entity.id
_entity.type
_entity.pdbx_description
1 polymer ?
#
loop_
_entity_poly.entity_id
_entity_poly.type
_entity_poly.pdbx_seq_one_letter_code
_entity_poly.pdbx_strand_id
1 'polypeptide(L)'
;MENFKNEKMEIQSFLEDLTTKHSDGSVVERDEISKSIEEFDLENFLEKIVSLGFVIHGSSKFFETAKPHPAKDDNSVPENEHYAIYATDLPAIAIYMSIVSNDKIHEQKKSIHWGAGVIRHANGNRIPVFSADQDLSDVMDDGYLYLFKKENFSPVTPNQMEEQFVSHESLKPVLIIKTKPSDFKYSVQPLK
;
A
#
# COMPACT_ATOMS: atom_id res chain seq x y z
N MET A 1 -30.71 2.53 2.98
CA MET A 1 -29.73 3.46 3.57
C MET A 1 -29.24 2.99 4.96
N GLU A 2 -29.70 1.85 5.48
CA GLU A 2 -29.32 1.32 6.81
C GLU A 2 -28.11 0.35 6.79
N ASN A 3 -27.87 -0.41 5.70
CA ASN A 3 -26.75 -1.37 5.61
C ASN A 3 -25.36 -0.75 5.79
N PHE A 4 -25.13 0.43 5.19
CA PHE A 4 -23.81 1.08 5.20
C PHE A 4 -23.33 1.46 6.61
N LYS A 5 -24.26 1.67 7.55
CA LYS A 5 -23.95 2.07 8.93
C LYS A 5 -23.57 0.87 9.79
N ASN A 6 -24.16 -0.30 9.51
CA ASN A 6 -23.84 -1.55 10.20
C ASN A 6 -22.46 -2.08 9.78
N GLU A 7 -22.16 -2.11 8.48
CA GLU A 7 -20.84 -2.54 7.98
C GLU A 7 -19.68 -1.70 8.52
N LYS A 8 -19.89 -0.40 8.69
CA LYS A 8 -18.85 0.50 9.24
C LYS A 8 -18.56 0.19 10.70
N MET A 9 -19.59 -0.12 11.50
CA MET A 9 -19.40 -0.56 12.89
C MET A 9 -18.73 -1.92 12.97
N GLU A 10 -19.00 -2.85 12.05
CA GLU A 10 -18.36 -4.17 12.02
C GLU A 10 -16.86 -4.09 11.71
N ILE A 11 -16.45 -3.29 10.73
CA ILE A 11 -15.02 -3.09 10.41
C ILE A 11 -14.33 -2.36 11.55
N GLN A 12 -14.97 -1.35 12.14
CA GLN A 12 -14.40 -0.64 13.26
C GLN A 12 -14.29 -1.56 14.49
N SER A 13 -15.30 -2.38 14.79
CA SER A 13 -15.24 -3.39 15.84
C SER A 13 -14.20 -4.46 15.55
N PHE A 14 -14.01 -4.88 14.30
CA PHE A 14 -12.97 -5.82 13.89
C PHE A 14 -11.57 -5.22 14.11
N LEU A 15 -11.37 -3.96 13.77
CA LEU A 15 -10.11 -3.25 14.00
C LEU A 15 -9.87 -2.94 15.48
N GLU A 16 -10.90 -2.61 16.24
CA GLU A 16 -10.83 -2.43 17.69
C GLU A 16 -10.49 -3.77 18.34
N ASP A 17 -11.14 -4.86 17.94
CA ASP A 17 -10.79 -6.22 18.37
C ASP A 17 -9.35 -6.57 17.97
N LEU A 18 -8.92 -6.26 16.75
CA LEU A 18 -7.56 -6.51 16.28
C LEU A 18 -6.54 -5.69 17.05
N THR A 19 -6.75 -4.39 17.20
CA THR A 19 -5.84 -3.51 17.94
C THR A 19 -5.78 -3.85 19.42
N THR A 20 -6.87 -4.38 20.00
CA THR A 20 -6.93 -4.83 21.40
C THR A 20 -6.32 -6.21 21.59
N LYS A 21 -6.52 -7.15 20.65
CA LYS A 21 -6.00 -8.53 20.71
C LYS A 21 -4.57 -8.68 20.18
N HIS A 22 -4.13 -7.78 19.31
CA HIS A 22 -2.92 -7.92 18.49
C HIS A 22 -2.08 -6.64 18.46
N SER A 23 -1.79 -6.05 19.63
CA SER A 23 -0.96 -4.84 19.79
C SER A 23 0.48 -4.92 19.21
N ASP A 24 0.82 -5.96 18.45
CA ASP A 24 2.18 -6.34 18.04
C ASP A 24 2.34 -6.80 16.57
N GLY A 25 1.47 -6.38 15.64
CA GLY A 25 1.70 -6.60 14.21
C GLY A 25 1.43 -8.01 13.72
N SER A 26 0.27 -8.53 14.12
CA SER A 26 -0.17 -9.86 13.69
C SER A 26 -0.45 -9.91 12.19
N VAL A 27 0.00 -10.99 11.58
CA VAL A 27 -0.34 -11.33 10.19
C VAL A 27 -1.75 -11.88 10.21
N VAL A 28 -2.61 -11.35 9.34
CA VAL A 28 -3.93 -11.90 9.08
C VAL A 28 -3.99 -12.26 7.62
N GLU A 29 -4.28 -13.53 7.36
CA GLU A 29 -4.48 -13.99 5.99
C GLU A 29 -5.76 -13.38 5.42
N ARG A 30 -5.77 -13.07 4.12
CA ARG A 30 -6.96 -12.53 3.44
C ARG A 30 -8.19 -13.40 3.71
N ASP A 31 -8.01 -14.71 3.69
CA ASP A 31 -9.07 -15.70 3.89
C ASP A 31 -9.68 -15.60 5.30
N GLU A 32 -8.94 -15.12 6.30
CA GLU A 32 -9.45 -14.91 7.66
C GLU A 32 -10.28 -13.63 7.76
N ILE A 33 -9.89 -12.57 7.05
CA ILE A 33 -10.68 -11.34 6.94
C ILE A 33 -12.00 -11.64 6.23
N SER A 34 -11.95 -12.41 5.13
CA SER A 34 -13.13 -12.76 4.33
C SER A 34 -14.15 -13.64 5.06
N LYS A 35 -13.74 -14.35 6.12
CA LYS A 35 -14.68 -15.09 7.00
C LYS A 35 -15.46 -14.17 7.93
N SER A 36 -14.94 -12.97 8.18
CA SER A 36 -15.50 -11.99 9.12
C SER A 36 -16.28 -10.88 8.42
N ILE A 37 -16.16 -10.77 7.09
CA ILE A 37 -16.79 -9.73 6.27
C ILE A 37 -17.47 -10.39 5.07
N GLU A 38 -18.79 -10.31 5.03
CA GLU A 38 -19.60 -10.77 3.89
C GLU A 38 -19.26 -9.91 2.66
N GLU A 39 -19.10 -10.54 1.48
CA GLU A 39 -18.72 -9.86 0.22
C GLU A 39 -17.41 -9.03 0.31
N PHE A 40 -16.37 -9.61 0.93
CA PHE A 40 -15.06 -8.96 1.06
C PHE A 40 -14.47 -8.47 -0.27
N ASP A 41 -14.34 -7.15 -0.38
CA ASP A 41 -13.54 -6.47 -1.39
C ASP A 41 -12.35 -5.77 -0.72
N LEU A 42 -11.13 -6.18 -1.10
CA LEU A 42 -9.90 -5.69 -0.47
C LEU A 42 -9.75 -4.17 -0.58
N GLU A 43 -10.05 -3.60 -1.74
CA GLU A 43 -9.89 -2.18 -1.98
C GLU A 43 -10.87 -1.36 -1.13
N ASN A 44 -12.16 -1.70 -1.14
CA ASN A 44 -13.16 -1.07 -0.29
C ASN A 44 -12.83 -1.21 1.20
N PHE A 45 -12.30 -2.37 1.62
CA PHE A 45 -11.85 -2.56 2.99
C PHE A 45 -10.72 -1.56 3.33
N LEU A 46 -9.70 -1.46 2.49
CA LEU A 46 -8.57 -0.55 2.68
C LEU A 46 -8.98 0.94 2.63
N GLU A 47 -9.96 1.32 1.81
CA GLU A 47 -10.52 2.68 1.82
C GLU A 47 -11.14 3.01 3.19
N LYS A 48 -11.90 2.07 3.74
CA LYS A 48 -12.48 2.21 5.09
C LYS A 48 -11.37 2.31 6.14
N ILE A 49 -10.31 1.50 6.05
CA ILE A 49 -9.11 1.59 6.91
C ILE A 49 -8.48 2.99 6.87
N VAL A 50 -8.22 3.51 5.67
CA VAL A 50 -7.60 4.83 5.48
C VAL A 50 -8.45 5.93 6.12
N SER A 51 -9.78 5.85 5.98
CA SER A 51 -10.71 6.81 6.59
C SER A 51 -10.65 6.86 8.12
N LEU A 52 -10.06 5.84 8.75
CA LEU A 52 -9.86 5.73 10.19
C LEU A 52 -8.47 6.23 10.65
N GLY A 53 -7.69 6.86 9.77
CA GLY A 53 -6.39 7.44 10.14
C GLY A 53 -5.21 6.47 10.02
N PHE A 54 -5.31 5.49 9.11
CA PHE A 54 -4.23 4.59 8.75
C PHE A 54 -3.63 4.95 7.39
N VAL A 55 -2.39 4.51 7.16
CA VAL A 55 -1.70 4.55 5.87
C VAL A 55 -1.17 3.15 5.55
N ILE A 56 -0.97 2.88 4.26
CA ILE A 56 -0.69 1.54 3.74
C ILE A 56 0.66 1.54 3.04
N HIS A 57 1.53 0.60 3.41
CA HIS A 57 2.74 0.28 2.64
C HIS A 57 2.52 -1.04 1.91
N GLY A 58 2.90 -1.10 0.63
CA GLY A 58 2.92 -2.34 -0.14
C GLY A 58 4.34 -2.84 -0.34
N SER A 59 4.57 -4.14 -0.11
CA SER A 59 5.85 -4.79 -0.41
C SER A 59 5.66 -6.21 -0.92
N SER A 60 6.52 -6.63 -1.86
CA SER A 60 6.64 -8.03 -2.26
C SER A 60 7.37 -8.89 -1.23
N LYS A 61 7.97 -8.28 -0.20
CA LYS A 61 8.71 -9.00 0.84
C LYS A 61 7.94 -8.98 2.15
N PHE A 62 7.98 -10.11 2.85
CA PHE A 62 7.52 -10.20 4.22
C PHE A 62 8.50 -9.53 5.17
N PHE A 63 7.98 -8.76 6.13
CA PHE A 63 8.75 -8.28 7.29
C PHE A 63 7.85 -8.12 8.52
N GLU A 64 8.40 -8.41 9.70
CA GLU A 64 7.70 -8.18 10.97
C GLU A 64 7.77 -6.72 11.43
N THR A 65 8.80 -6.00 10.96
CA THR A 65 9.03 -4.59 11.30
C THR A 65 9.56 -3.90 10.06
N ALA A 66 8.90 -2.83 9.65
CA ALA A 66 9.37 -1.98 8.58
C ALA A 66 10.56 -1.15 9.08
N LYS A 67 11.65 -1.16 8.32
CA LYS A 67 12.82 -0.32 8.57
C LYS A 67 12.92 0.72 7.47
N PRO A 68 13.41 1.94 7.76
CA PRO A 68 13.70 2.92 6.73
C PRO A 68 14.68 2.37 5.70
N HIS A 69 14.37 2.52 4.42
CA HIS A 69 15.22 2.12 3.30
C HIS A 69 15.55 3.33 2.43
N PRO A 70 16.71 3.33 1.74
CA PRO A 70 17.07 4.43 0.88
C PRO A 70 16.09 4.49 -0.29
N ALA A 71 15.41 5.61 -0.43
CA ALA A 71 14.76 5.98 -1.68
C ALA A 71 15.66 6.98 -2.39
N LYS A 72 15.92 6.69 -3.66
CA LYS A 72 16.61 7.64 -4.53
C LYS A 72 15.58 8.67 -4.95
N ASP A 73 15.92 9.96 -4.80
CA ASP A 73 15.19 10.99 -5.51
C ASP A 73 15.40 10.83 -7.03
N ASP A 74 14.51 11.39 -7.84
CA ASP A 74 14.61 11.30 -9.31
C ASP A 74 15.94 11.86 -9.85
N ASN A 75 16.67 12.63 -9.05
CA ASN A 75 17.97 13.22 -9.41
C ASN A 75 19.17 12.33 -9.05
N SER A 76 18.95 11.20 -8.36
CA SER A 76 20.00 10.25 -7.94
C SER A 76 21.19 10.93 -7.24
N VAL A 77 20.93 11.99 -6.47
CA VAL A 77 21.97 12.70 -5.73
C VAL A 77 22.18 11.96 -4.40
N PRO A 78 23.37 11.39 -4.12
CA PRO A 78 23.61 10.61 -2.89
C PRO A 78 23.34 11.41 -1.60
N GLU A 79 23.45 12.73 -1.67
CA GLU A 79 23.22 13.68 -0.57
C GLU A 79 21.72 13.83 -0.22
N ASN A 80 20.82 13.38 -1.11
CA ASN A 80 19.35 13.41 -0.94
C ASN A 80 18.78 12.01 -0.65
N GLU A 81 19.62 11.01 -0.35
CA GLU A 81 19.15 9.69 0.08
C GLU A 81 18.48 9.79 1.46
N HIS A 82 17.16 9.97 1.44
CA HIS A 82 16.34 9.94 2.64
C HIS A 82 15.92 8.50 2.90
N TYR A 83 16.47 7.90 3.97
CA TYR A 83 16.04 6.60 4.45
C TYR A 83 14.65 6.75 5.05
N ALA A 84 13.64 6.15 4.42
CA ALA A 84 12.27 6.24 4.89
C ALA A 84 11.48 4.95 4.62
N ILE A 85 10.42 4.76 5.40
CA ILE A 85 9.31 3.88 5.08
C ILE A 85 8.30 4.73 4.32
N TYR A 86 7.95 4.30 3.10
CA TYR A 86 6.95 4.96 2.28
C TYR A 86 5.58 4.33 2.52
N ALA A 87 4.55 5.14 2.72
CA ALA A 87 3.18 4.69 2.80
C ALA A 87 2.27 5.62 1.98
N THR A 88 1.09 5.14 1.65
CA THR A 88 0.09 5.89 0.88
C THR A 88 -1.29 5.74 1.52
N ASP A 89 -2.15 6.72 1.28
CA ASP A 89 -3.57 6.65 1.58
C ASP A 89 -4.42 6.22 0.37
N LEU A 90 -3.78 5.78 -0.72
CA LEU A 90 -4.43 5.22 -1.90
C LEU A 90 -4.25 3.69 -1.98
N PRO A 91 -5.32 2.90 -1.69
CA PRO A 91 -5.26 1.44 -1.71
C PRO A 91 -4.72 0.84 -3.01
N ALA A 92 -5.16 1.36 -4.16
CA ALA A 92 -4.72 0.90 -5.47
C ALA A 92 -3.19 0.96 -5.65
N ILE A 93 -2.56 2.03 -5.15
CA ILE A 93 -1.10 2.19 -5.20
C ILE A 93 -0.44 1.16 -4.28
N ALA A 94 -0.93 0.99 -3.05
CA ALA A 94 -0.34 0.02 -2.13
C ALA A 94 -0.47 -1.42 -2.65
N ILE A 95 -1.63 -1.79 -3.21
CA ILE A 95 -1.84 -3.11 -3.83
C ILE A 95 -0.84 -3.33 -4.97
N TYR A 96 -0.71 -2.37 -5.88
CA TYR A 96 0.25 -2.45 -6.98
C TYR A 96 1.69 -2.63 -6.49
N MET A 97 2.11 -1.84 -5.50
CA MET A 97 3.45 -1.93 -4.92
C MET A 97 3.69 -3.23 -4.14
N SER A 98 2.63 -3.88 -3.64
CA SER A 98 2.75 -5.15 -2.92
C SER A 98 3.06 -6.33 -3.85
N ILE A 99 2.55 -6.30 -5.08
CA ILE A 99 2.65 -7.44 -6.00
C ILE A 99 3.76 -7.28 -7.04
N VAL A 100 4.30 -6.08 -7.26
CA VAL A 100 5.47 -5.87 -8.15
C VAL A 100 6.76 -6.16 -7.37
N SER A 101 7.56 -7.13 -7.84
CA SER A 101 8.74 -7.62 -7.10
C SER A 101 10.09 -7.10 -7.60
N ASN A 102 10.75 -6.27 -6.79
CA ASN A 102 12.11 -5.75 -7.07
C ASN A 102 13.16 -6.85 -7.31
N ASP A 103 13.02 -8.02 -6.67
CA ASP A 103 14.03 -9.08 -6.76
C ASP A 103 14.02 -9.75 -8.14
N LYS A 104 12.82 -10.04 -8.68
CA LYS A 104 12.67 -10.60 -10.04
C LYS A 104 13.11 -9.59 -11.10
N ILE A 105 12.93 -8.30 -10.83
CA ILE A 105 13.40 -7.22 -11.69
C ILE A 105 14.94 -7.21 -11.75
N HIS A 106 15.62 -7.41 -10.62
CA HIS A 106 17.09 -7.46 -10.58
C HIS A 106 17.65 -8.72 -11.26
N GLU A 107 16.96 -9.85 -11.18
CA GLU A 107 17.39 -11.11 -11.81
C GLU A 107 17.28 -11.12 -13.34
N GLN A 108 16.29 -10.43 -13.92
CA GLN A 108 16.04 -10.48 -15.36
C GLN A 108 17.09 -9.75 -16.23
N LYS A 109 18.12 -9.10 -15.65
CA LYS A 109 19.15 -8.30 -16.35
C LYS A 109 18.59 -7.25 -17.33
N LYS A 110 17.28 -6.97 -17.25
CA LYS A 110 16.59 -5.91 -17.94
C LYS A 110 16.11 -4.96 -16.86
N SER A 111 16.43 -3.69 -17.00
CA SER A 111 15.79 -2.64 -16.20
C SER A 111 14.32 -2.61 -16.58
N ILE A 112 13.49 -3.33 -15.83
CA ILE A 112 12.05 -3.06 -15.86
C ILE A 112 11.88 -1.76 -15.08
N HIS A 113 11.20 -0.80 -15.66
CA HIS A 113 10.81 0.44 -14.98
C HIS A 113 9.32 0.37 -14.75
N TRP A 114 8.88 0.73 -13.55
CA TRP A 114 7.47 0.88 -13.23
C TRP A 114 7.24 2.12 -12.38
N GLY A 115 6.01 2.59 -12.40
CA GLY A 115 5.58 3.74 -11.63
C GLY A 115 4.12 3.61 -11.23
N ALA A 116 3.78 4.23 -10.10
CA ALA A 116 2.43 4.49 -9.68
C ALA A 116 2.29 5.99 -9.41
N GLY A 117 1.18 6.57 -9.82
CA GLY A 117 0.91 7.99 -9.66
C GLY A 117 -0.58 8.29 -9.62
N VAL A 118 -0.93 9.56 -9.61
CA VAL A 118 -2.31 10.03 -9.53
C VAL A 118 -2.54 11.14 -10.53
N ILE A 119 -3.57 10.98 -11.38
CA ILE A 119 -4.12 12.09 -12.16
C ILE A 119 -5.19 12.78 -11.32
N ARG A 120 -5.06 14.09 -11.14
CA ARG A 120 -6.05 14.93 -10.46
C ARG A 120 -6.91 15.67 -11.48
N HIS A 121 -8.21 15.51 -11.37
CA HIS A 121 -9.17 16.26 -12.15
C HIS A 121 -9.55 17.57 -11.44
N ALA A 122 -10.02 18.56 -12.22
CA ALA A 122 -10.45 19.86 -11.69
C ALA A 122 -11.61 19.76 -10.67
N ASN A 123 -12.35 18.65 -10.66
CA ASN A 123 -13.41 18.38 -9.68
C ASN A 123 -12.91 17.70 -8.40
N GLY A 124 -11.59 17.52 -8.22
CA GLY A 124 -11.00 16.84 -7.08
C GLY A 124 -10.98 15.31 -7.19
N ASN A 125 -11.51 14.73 -8.28
CA ASN A 125 -11.40 13.28 -8.50
C ASN A 125 -9.94 12.88 -8.71
N ARG A 126 -9.57 11.76 -8.10
CA ARG A 126 -8.24 11.17 -8.14
C ARG A 126 -8.33 9.87 -8.91
N ILE A 127 -7.48 9.72 -9.93
CA ILE A 127 -7.40 8.48 -10.71
C ILE A 127 -5.99 7.92 -10.54
N PRO A 128 -5.83 6.74 -9.93
CA PRO A 128 -4.52 6.11 -9.85
C PRO A 128 -4.08 5.69 -11.27
N VAL A 129 -2.80 5.90 -11.57
CA VAL A 129 -2.19 5.53 -12.85
C VAL A 129 -1.01 4.64 -12.58
N PHE A 130 -0.90 3.58 -13.37
CA PHE A 130 0.16 2.59 -13.27
C PHE A 130 0.85 2.49 -14.61
N SER A 131 2.17 2.49 -14.59
CA SER A 131 2.98 2.41 -15.79
C SER A 131 4.08 1.37 -15.62
N ALA A 132 4.39 0.66 -16.70
CA ALA A 132 5.55 -0.23 -16.79
C ALA A 132 6.12 -0.21 -18.21
N ASP A 133 7.43 -0.41 -18.38
CA ASP A 133 8.06 -0.48 -19.71
C ASP A 133 7.93 -1.86 -20.38
N GLN A 134 7.47 -2.87 -19.64
CA GLN A 134 7.27 -4.26 -20.07
C GLN A 134 6.03 -4.88 -19.41
N ASP A 135 5.63 -6.07 -19.88
CA ASP A 135 4.56 -6.86 -19.26
C ASP A 135 4.95 -7.23 -17.82
N LEU A 136 4.04 -6.96 -16.87
CA LEU A 136 4.27 -7.25 -15.46
C LEU A 136 3.93 -8.68 -15.07
N SER A 137 3.28 -9.46 -15.95
CA SER A 137 2.88 -10.84 -15.65
C SER A 137 4.02 -11.71 -15.12
N ASP A 138 5.25 -11.43 -15.57
CA ASP A 138 6.44 -12.24 -15.26
C ASP A 138 7.14 -11.80 -13.96
N VAL A 139 6.77 -10.64 -13.40
CA VAL A 139 7.38 -10.06 -12.19
C VAL A 139 6.40 -9.83 -11.06
N MET A 140 5.10 -10.04 -11.32
CA MET A 140 4.09 -10.06 -10.28
C MET A 140 4.22 -11.33 -9.43
N ASP A 141 4.11 -11.16 -8.12
CA ASP A 141 4.08 -12.26 -7.16
C ASP A 141 3.08 -11.96 -6.03
N ASP A 142 2.85 -12.94 -5.17
CA ASP A 142 2.19 -12.69 -3.89
C ASP A 142 2.95 -11.60 -3.12
N GLY A 143 2.19 -10.81 -2.37
CA GLY A 143 2.68 -9.62 -1.70
C GLY A 143 2.10 -9.46 -0.31
N TYR A 144 2.46 -8.32 0.30
CA TYR A 144 2.03 -7.94 1.63
C TYR A 144 1.67 -6.46 1.67
N LEU A 145 0.54 -6.17 2.31
CA LEU A 145 0.13 -4.83 2.69
C LEU A 145 0.30 -4.66 4.19
N TYR A 146 0.88 -3.52 4.58
CA TYR A 146 1.21 -3.20 5.95
C TYR A 146 0.45 -1.96 6.36
N LEU A 147 -0.39 -2.09 7.38
CA LEU A 147 -1.16 -0.97 7.91
C LEU A 147 -0.39 -0.31 9.04
N PHE A 148 -0.22 1.00 8.96
CA PHE A 148 0.39 1.81 10.01
C PHE A 148 -0.52 2.96 10.43
N LYS A 149 -0.36 3.42 11.67
CA LYS A 149 -1.02 4.64 12.12
C LYS A 149 -0.43 5.85 11.40
N LYS A 150 -1.29 6.70 10.84
CA LYS A 150 -0.88 7.89 10.07
C LYS A 150 -0.10 8.90 10.92
N GLU A 151 -0.34 8.95 12.23
CA GLU A 151 0.37 9.84 13.17
C GLU A 151 1.88 9.60 13.24
N ASN A 152 2.35 8.41 12.83
CA ASN A 152 3.78 8.05 12.80
C ASN A 152 4.49 8.50 11.51
N PHE A 153 3.78 9.16 10.60
CA PHE A 153 4.29 9.58 9.30
C PHE A 153 4.13 11.08 9.09
N SER A 154 5.04 11.64 8.29
CA SER A 154 4.94 12.99 7.74
C SER A 154 4.56 12.93 6.26
N PRO A 155 3.75 13.87 5.73
CA PRO A 155 3.51 13.94 4.30
C PRO A 155 4.82 14.24 3.55
N VAL A 156 5.04 13.57 2.42
CA VAL A 156 6.06 13.98 1.45
C VAL A 156 5.63 15.36 0.95
N THR A 157 6.52 16.34 1.05
CA THR A 157 6.36 17.79 0.77
C THR A 157 5.08 18.21 0.01
N PRO A 158 4.40 19.32 0.43
CA PRO A 158 3.06 19.71 -0.07
C PRO A 158 2.89 19.86 -1.59
N ASN A 159 3.99 19.97 -2.34
CA ASN A 159 3.97 20.26 -3.77
C ASN A 159 4.35 19.05 -4.65
N GLN A 160 4.72 17.90 -4.05
CA GLN A 160 5.22 16.76 -4.83
C GLN A 160 4.20 15.63 -4.88
N MET A 161 3.68 15.13 -3.76
CA MET A 161 2.64 14.08 -3.74
C MET A 161 1.86 14.06 -2.40
N GLU A 162 0.69 14.70 -2.32
CA GLU A 162 -0.12 14.76 -1.07
C GLU A 162 -0.61 13.38 -0.58
N GLU A 163 -0.47 12.34 -1.39
CA GLU A 163 -0.89 10.96 -1.13
C GLU A 163 0.26 10.05 -0.68
N GLN A 164 1.45 10.62 -0.46
CA GLN A 164 2.62 9.91 0.02
C GLN A 164 3.03 10.39 1.40
N PHE A 165 3.33 9.42 2.25
CA PHE A 165 3.70 9.60 3.64
C PHE A 165 5.03 8.91 3.86
N VAL A 166 5.92 9.55 4.63
CA VAL A 166 7.22 9.00 4.99
C VAL A 166 7.39 8.94 6.50
N SER A 167 8.02 7.87 6.97
CA SER A 167 8.53 7.75 8.33
C SER A 167 10.01 7.41 8.31
N HIS A 168 10.78 8.09 9.14
CA HIS A 168 12.22 7.84 9.31
C HIS A 168 12.51 6.92 10.49
N GLU A 169 11.48 6.46 11.19
CA GLU A 169 11.59 5.54 12.31
C GLU A 169 11.28 4.12 11.87
N SER A 170 11.77 3.12 12.61
CA SER A 170 11.34 1.74 12.40
C SER A 170 9.96 1.54 13.01
N LEU A 171 9.03 0.97 12.26
CA LEU A 171 7.64 0.82 12.68
C LEU A 171 7.20 -0.63 12.62
N LYS A 172 6.47 -1.05 13.65
CA LYS A 172 5.68 -2.28 13.59
C LYS A 172 4.34 -1.99 12.90
N PRO A 173 3.93 -2.79 11.91
CA PRO A 173 2.60 -2.68 11.34
C PRO A 173 1.57 -3.01 12.43
N VAL A 174 0.39 -2.42 12.34
CA VAL A 174 -0.76 -2.81 13.16
C VAL A 174 -1.38 -4.10 12.62
N LEU A 175 -1.34 -4.26 11.30
CA LEU A 175 -1.88 -5.41 10.58
C LEU A 175 -1.05 -5.65 9.32
N ILE A 176 -0.82 -6.92 9.01
CA ILE A 176 -0.21 -7.38 7.76
C ILE A 176 -1.25 -8.21 7.01
N ILE A 177 -1.51 -7.87 5.75
CA ILE A 177 -2.47 -8.56 4.88
C ILE A 177 -1.72 -9.12 3.69
N LYS A 178 -1.88 -10.42 3.43
CA LYS A 178 -1.31 -11.05 2.24
C LYS A 178 -2.12 -10.71 0.99
N THR A 179 -1.46 -10.37 -0.12
CA THR A 179 -2.07 -10.03 -1.41
C THR A 179 -1.61 -10.97 -2.52
N LYS A 180 -2.39 -11.00 -3.60
CA LYS A 180 -2.14 -11.77 -4.81
C LYS A 180 -2.26 -10.85 -6.03
N PRO A 181 -1.64 -11.19 -7.18
CA PRO A 181 -1.79 -10.43 -8.42
C PRO A 181 -3.25 -10.17 -8.83
N SER A 182 -4.15 -11.13 -8.56
CA SER A 182 -5.58 -11.01 -8.85
C SER A 182 -6.33 -9.93 -8.04
N ASP A 183 -5.72 -9.41 -6.97
CA ASP A 183 -6.30 -8.32 -6.18
C ASP A 183 -6.18 -6.97 -6.88
N PHE A 184 -5.28 -6.86 -7.86
CA PHE A 184 -5.08 -5.65 -8.65
C PHE A 184 -5.95 -5.65 -9.89
N LYS A 185 -6.91 -4.72 -9.93
CA LYS A 185 -7.97 -4.65 -10.95
C LYS A 185 -7.73 -3.57 -12.01
N TYR A 186 -6.58 -2.89 -11.95
CA TYR A 186 -6.30 -1.74 -12.78
C TYR A 186 -5.47 -2.11 -14.00
N SER A 187 -5.65 -1.34 -15.08
CA SER A 187 -4.80 -1.46 -16.27
C SER A 187 -3.43 -0.82 -16.04
N VAL A 188 -2.38 -1.47 -16.51
CA VAL A 188 -1.02 -0.92 -16.53
C VAL A 188 -0.74 -0.39 -17.93
N GLN A 189 -0.29 0.86 -18.01
CA GLN A 189 0.05 1.50 -19.27
C GLN A 189 1.53 1.33 -19.60
N PRO A 190 1.91 1.27 -20.89
CA PRO A 190 3.32 1.33 -21.27
C PRO A 190 3.92 2.69 -20.88
N LEU A 191 5.12 2.69 -20.29
CA LEU A 191 5.93 3.91 -20.14
C LEU A 191 6.21 4.49 -21.54
N LYS A 192 5.90 5.76 -21.74
CA LYS A 192 6.13 6.49 -23.00
C LYS A 192 7.46 7.22 -22.99
#